data_AF-A0A820MWV5-F1
#
_entry.id   AF-A0A820MWV5-F1
#
_cell.length_a   1.000
_cell.length_b   1.000
_cell.length_c   1.000
_cell.angle_alpha   90.00
_cell.angle_beta   90.00
_cell.angle_gamma   90.00
#
_symmetry.space_group_name_H-M   'P 1'
#
loop_
_entity.id
_entity.type
_entity.pdbx_description
1 polymer ?
#
loop_
_entity_poly.entity_id
_entity_poly.type
_entity_poly.pdbx_seq_one_letter_code
_entity_poly.pdbx_strand_id
1 'polypeptide(L)'
;MSDDDGMDGNDDFELDYENTDEEPDADLENQYYNSKALKEDDPFAAIESFKKVLALEQKSGEKGDWGFKALKQMMKIYFKMENYDEMLACYKEL
;
A
#
# COMPACT_ATOMS: atom_id res chain seq x y z
N MET A 1 -20.11 26.94 -17.20
CA MET A 1 -19.27 25.77 -17.50
C MET A 1 -19.18 25.00 -16.20
N SER A 2 -19.79 23.81 -16.17
CA SER A 2 -19.77 22.91 -15.02
C SER A 2 -18.57 21.98 -15.18
N ASP A 3 -17.74 21.92 -14.15
CA ASP A 3 -16.72 20.91 -13.82
C ASP A 3 -16.13 21.47 -12.50
N ASP A 4 -16.51 21.09 -11.28
CA ASP A 4 -16.85 19.78 -10.71
C ASP A 4 -15.92 18.64 -11.11
N ASP A 5 -14.61 18.88 -10.99
CA ASP A 5 -13.66 17.80 -10.72
C ASP A 5 -12.80 18.25 -9.53
N GLY A 6 -13.32 17.99 -8.34
CA GLY A 6 -12.55 18.03 -7.11
C GLY A 6 -11.39 17.05 -7.24
N MET A 7 -10.22 17.57 -7.60
CA MET A 7 -8.98 16.83 -7.51
C MET A 7 -8.81 16.34 -6.09
N ASP A 8 -9.01 15.03 -5.88
CA ASP A 8 -8.55 14.26 -4.73
C ASP A 8 -7.01 14.18 -4.76
N GLY A 9 -6.37 15.34 -4.74
CA GLY A 9 -4.97 15.56 -5.06
C GLY A 9 -4.04 15.36 -3.87
N ASN A 10 -4.28 14.36 -3.02
CA ASN A 10 -3.44 14.16 -1.84
C ASN A 10 -3.08 12.69 -1.51
N ASP A 11 -3.60 11.69 -2.21
CA ASP A 11 -3.22 10.28 -1.98
C ASP A 11 -2.42 9.68 -3.15
N ASP A 12 -2.36 10.36 -4.30
CA ASP A 12 -1.60 9.85 -5.45
C ASP A 12 -0.13 10.28 -5.50
N PHE A 13 0.20 11.42 -4.88
CA PHE A 13 1.57 11.93 -4.82
C PHE A 13 2.15 11.81 -3.41
N GLU A 14 2.24 10.58 -2.91
CA GLU A 14 3.03 10.28 -1.71
C GLU A 14 4.51 10.39 -2.13
N LEU A 15 5.08 11.60 -2.02
CA LEU A 15 6.48 11.89 -2.31
C LEU A 15 7.38 11.06 -1.39
N ASP A 16 7.90 9.97 -1.94
CA ASP A 16 8.86 9.09 -1.32
C ASP A 16 10.26 9.70 -1.41
N TYR A 17 10.50 10.74 -0.60
CA TYR A 17 11.85 11.28 -0.39
C TYR A 17 12.49 10.62 0.83
N GLU A 18 12.69 9.30 0.80
CA GLU A 18 13.60 8.63 1.72
C GLU A 18 14.76 8.03 0.91
N ASN A 19 15.93 8.59 1.20
CA ASN A 19 17.18 8.43 0.47
C ASN A 19 17.81 7.09 0.86
N THR A 20 17.38 6.01 0.21
CA THR A 20 17.98 4.69 0.33
C THR A 20 18.59 4.33 -1.02
N ASP A 21 19.92 4.34 -1.12
CA ASP A 21 20.72 3.94 -2.28
C ASP A 21 20.60 2.43 -2.60
N GLU A 22 19.42 1.84 -2.45
CA GLU A 22 19.09 0.47 -2.82
C GLU A 22 18.16 0.53 -4.04
N GLU A 23 18.61 -0.02 -5.18
CA GLU A 23 17.76 -0.12 -6.37
C GLU A 23 16.43 -0.80 -5.98
N PRO A 24 15.27 -0.15 -6.22
CA PRO A 24 14.00 -0.73 -5.83
C PRO A 24 13.81 -2.06 -6.54
N ASP A 25 13.48 -3.10 -5.77
CA ASP A 25 13.16 -4.41 -6.32
C ASP A 25 11.94 -4.26 -7.25
N ALA A 26 12.16 -4.29 -8.56
CA ALA A 26 11.15 -3.93 -9.57
C ALA A 26 9.88 -4.78 -9.44
N ASP A 27 10.01 -6.00 -8.92
CA ASP A 27 8.89 -6.89 -8.62
C ASP A 27 8.01 -6.35 -7.46
N LEU A 28 8.61 -5.76 -6.42
CA LEU A 28 7.88 -5.15 -5.30
C LEU A 28 7.15 -3.88 -5.75
N GLU A 29 7.82 -3.03 -6.52
CA GLU A 29 7.24 -1.79 -7.04
C GLU A 29 6.01 -2.09 -7.91
N ASN A 30 6.17 -2.96 -8.91
CA ASN A 30 5.10 -3.30 -9.83
C ASN A 30 3.90 -3.94 -9.11
N GLN A 31 4.17 -4.81 -8.13
CA GLN A 31 3.12 -5.44 -7.32
C GLN A 31 2.40 -4.40 -6.42
N TYR A 32 3.12 -3.43 -5.86
CA TYR A 32 2.53 -2.37 -5.04
C TYR A 32 1.58 -1.48 -5.86
N TYR A 33 2.01 -1.01 -7.03
CA TYR A 33 1.15 -0.18 -7.89
C TYR A 33 -0.07 -0.95 -8.40
N ASN A 34 0.08 -2.24 -8.72
CA ASN A 34 -1.05 -3.10 -9.06
C ASN A 34 -2.06 -3.18 -7.90
N SER A 35 -1.57 -3.34 -6.67
CA SER A 35 -2.40 -3.37 -5.46
C SER A 35 -3.12 -2.04 -5.22
N LYS A 36 -2.43 -0.91 -5.45
CA LYS A 36 -2.99 0.44 -5.30
C LYS A 36 -4.13 0.70 -6.28
N ALA A 37 -4.00 0.26 -7.53
CA ALA A 37 -5.03 0.40 -8.55
C ALA A 37 -6.33 -0.35 -8.18
N LEU A 38 -6.21 -1.45 -7.42
CA LEU A 38 -7.37 -2.24 -6.99
C LEU A 38 -8.10 -1.63 -5.79
N LYS A 39 -7.53 -0.63 -5.07
CA LYS A 39 -8.11 -0.13 -3.80
C LYS A 39 -9.50 0.47 -3.96
N GLU A 40 -9.80 1.01 -5.15
CA GLU A 40 -11.06 1.70 -5.45
C GLU A 40 -12.12 0.76 -6.04
N ASP A 41 -11.69 -0.23 -6.84
CA ASP A 41 -12.57 -1.22 -7.48
C ASP A 41 -12.92 -2.38 -6.53
N ASP A 42 -11.90 -2.99 -5.90
CA ASP A 42 -12.07 -4.17 -5.05
C ASP A 42 -11.10 -4.13 -3.85
N PRO A 43 -11.55 -3.59 -2.69
CA PRO A 43 -10.69 -3.41 -1.52
C PRO A 43 -10.18 -4.74 -0.95
N PHE A 44 -10.92 -5.84 -1.11
CA PHE A 44 -10.48 -7.16 -0.66
C PHE A 44 -9.34 -7.68 -1.55
N ALA A 45 -9.47 -7.56 -2.87
CA ALA A 45 -8.42 -7.94 -3.82
C ALA A 45 -7.16 -7.07 -3.67
N ALA A 46 -7.32 -5.78 -3.32
CA ALA A 46 -6.21 -4.89 -2.99
C ALA A 46 -5.46 -5.39 -1.75
N ILE A 47 -6.16 -5.76 -0.68
CA ILE A 47 -5.56 -6.33 0.54
C ILE A 47 -4.77 -7.62 0.21
N GLU A 48 -5.35 -8.54 -0.57
CA GLU A 48 -4.63 -9.75 -0.98
C GLU A 48 -3.38 -9.44 -1.80
N SER A 49 -3.43 -8.42 -2.66
CA SER A 49 -2.29 -8.01 -3.48
C SER A 49 -1.19 -7.34 -2.63
N PHE A 50 -1.55 -6.55 -1.61
CA PHE A 50 -0.58 -6.00 -0.65
C PHE A 50 0.06 -7.08 0.23
N LYS A 51 -0.68 -8.13 0.63
CA LYS A 51 -0.11 -9.29 1.32
C LYS A 51 0.97 -10.00 0.49
N LYS A 52 0.88 -9.95 -0.85
CA LYS A 52 1.94 -10.48 -1.73
C LYS A 52 3.20 -9.62 -1.69
N VAL A 53 3.08 -8.30 -1.62
CA VAL A 53 4.22 -7.39 -1.44
C VAL A 53 4.96 -7.75 -0.16
N LEU A 54 4.23 -7.93 0.95
CA LEU A 54 4.81 -8.36 2.23
C LEU A 54 5.49 -9.72 2.15
N ALA A 55 4.87 -10.69 1.48
CA ALA A 55 5.43 -12.03 1.33
C ALA A 55 6.69 -12.05 0.44
N LEU A 56 6.78 -11.14 -0.54
CA LEU A 56 7.97 -10.97 -1.37
C LEU A 56 9.10 -10.32 -0.57
N GLU A 57 8.81 -9.26 0.17
CA GLU A 57 9.79 -8.59 1.02
C GLU A 57 10.32 -9.51 2.13
N GLN A 58 9.44 -10.27 2.78
CA GLN A 58 9.84 -11.23 3.81
C GLN A 58 10.75 -12.34 3.29
N LYS A 59 10.69 -12.66 1.98
CA LYS A 59 11.65 -13.58 1.34
C LYS A 59 13.03 -12.95 1.13
N SER A 60 13.10 -11.64 0.93
CA SER A 60 14.36 -10.90 0.84
C SER A 60 15.09 -10.82 2.19
N GLY A 61 14.38 -11.10 3.30
CA GLY A 61 14.98 -11.35 4.61
C GLY A 61 15.06 -10.13 5.53
N GLU A 62 14.70 -8.96 5.04
CA GLU A 62 14.68 -7.69 5.78
C GLU A 62 13.36 -6.96 5.52
N LYS A 63 12.86 -6.23 6.53
CA LYS A 63 11.74 -5.30 6.33
C LYS A 63 12.23 -4.12 5.51
N GLY A 64 11.55 -3.84 4.42
CA GLY A 64 11.87 -2.79 3.48
C GLY A 64 10.75 -1.76 3.38
N ASP A 65 11.00 -0.73 2.57
CA ASP A 65 10.07 0.37 2.37
C ASP A 65 8.76 -0.09 1.72
N TRP A 66 8.80 -1.13 0.88
CA TRP A 66 7.64 -1.62 0.14
C TRP A 66 6.62 -2.32 1.05
N GLY A 67 7.07 -3.12 2.01
CA GLY A 67 6.21 -3.77 3.00
C GLY A 67 5.65 -2.75 3.98
N PHE A 68 6.44 -1.76 4.40
CA PHE A 68 5.92 -0.64 5.22
C PHE A 68 4.80 0.12 4.49
N LYS A 69 5.02 0.50 3.22
CA LYS A 69 4.01 1.16 2.39
C LYS A 69 2.78 0.27 2.20
N ALA A 70 2.95 -1.02 1.94
CA ALA A 70 1.85 -1.98 1.79
C ALA A 70 1.00 -2.09 3.08
N LEU A 71 1.64 -2.23 4.24
CA LEU A 71 0.95 -2.29 5.54
C LEU A 71 0.16 -1.01 5.83
N LYS A 72 0.72 0.16 5.54
CA LYS A 72 0.03 1.44 5.69
C LYS A 72 -1.22 1.53 4.81
N GLN A 73 -1.15 1.05 3.57
CA GLN A 73 -2.31 1.02 2.66
C GLN A 73 -3.36 0.00 3.10
N MET A 74 -2.95 -1.21 3.50
CA MET A 74 -3.87 -2.21 4.07
C MET A 74 -4.60 -1.67 5.29
N MET A 75 -3.91 -0.95 6.18
CA MET A 75 -4.50 -0.31 7.35
C MET A 75 -5.57 0.72 6.97
N LYS A 76 -5.30 1.57 5.97
CA LYS A 76 -6.30 2.53 5.45
C LYS A 76 -7.54 1.82 4.91
N ILE A 77 -7.37 0.70 4.20
CA ILE A 77 -8.48 -0.09 3.66
C ILE A 77 -9.29 -0.73 4.80
N TYR A 78 -8.64 -1.41 5.75
CA TYR A 78 -9.32 -2.01 6.90
C TYR A 78 -10.06 -0.97 7.76
N PHE A 79 -9.48 0.23 7.91
CA PHE A 79 -10.15 1.35 8.59
C PHE A 79 -11.43 1.79 7.86
N LYS A 80 -11.39 1.91 6.53
CA LYS A 80 -12.59 2.22 5.71
C LYS A 80 -13.65 1.14 5.78
N MET A 81 -13.25 -0.11 6.01
CA MET A 81 -14.15 -1.27 6.14
C MET A 81 -14.64 -1.51 7.57
N GLU A 82 -14.31 -0.62 8.51
CA GLU A 82 -14.63 -0.73 9.95
C GLU A 82 -14.11 -2.04 10.59
N ASN A 83 -13.11 -2.67 9.98
CA ASN A 83 -12.47 -3.89 10.47
C ASN A 83 -11.24 -3.55 11.30
N TYR A 84 -11.47 -3.09 12.53
CA TYR A 84 -10.43 -2.59 13.41
C TYR A 84 -9.48 -3.69 13.93
N ASP A 85 -9.93 -4.94 14.01
CA ASP A 85 -9.09 -6.06 14.46
C ASP A 85 -7.94 -6.31 13.48
N GLU A 86 -8.25 -6.41 12.18
CA GLU A 86 -7.24 -6.56 11.13
C GLU A 86 -6.37 -5.30 10.98
N MET A 87 -6.96 -4.12 11.12
CA MET A 87 -6.22 -2.85 11.15
C MET A 87 -5.15 -2.85 12.26
N LEU A 88 -5.51 -3.29 13.47
CA LEU A 88 -4.58 -3.39 14.59
C LEU A 88 -3.52 -4.47 14.38
N ALA A 89 -3.84 -5.54 13.65
CA ALA A 89 -2.85 -6.55 13.26
C ALA A 89 -1.79 -5.93 12.34
N CYS A 90 -2.21 -5.20 11.29
CA CYS A 90 -1.27 -4.47 10.42
C CYS A 90 -0.43 -3.45 11.21
N TYR A 91 -1.02 -2.72 12.15
CA TYR A 91 -0.30 -1.75 12.97
C TYR A 91 0.77 -2.39 13.88
N LYS A 92 0.55 -3.62 14.36
CA LYS A 92 1.54 -4.36 15.15
C LYS A 92 2.67 -4.93 14.31
N GLU A 93 2.42 -5.14 13.02
CA GLU A 93 3.37 -5.75 12.09
C GLU A 93 4.29 -4.72 11.44
N LEU A 94 3.86 -3.45 11.39
CA LEU A 94 4.70 -2.27 11.11
C LEU A 94 5.98 -2.28 11.97
#